data_AF-A0A941FIZ7-F1
#
_entry.id   AF-A0A941FIZ7-F1
#
_cell.length_a   1.000
_cell.length_b   1.000
_cell.length_c   1.000
_cell.angle_alpha   90.00
_cell.angle_beta   90.00
_cell.angle_gamma   90.00
#
_symmetry.space_group_name_H-M   'P 1'
#
loop_
_entity.id
_entity.type
_entity.pdbx_description
1 polymer ?
#
loop_
_entity_poly.entity_id
_entity_poly.type
_entity_poly.pdbx_seq_one_letter_code
_entity_poly.pdbx_strand_id
1 'polypeptide(L)'
;MAMKFIALLNKQFELTLPVSIVFDYPTIQGIAHVITNSIKPNGVVHVSPAENRQKIWFIHPAGGALWCYKEMAAELNEMFDVWELKVRDS
;
A
#
# COMPACT_ATOMS: atom_id res chain seq x y z
N MET A 1 23.45 -17.50 7.78
CA MET A 1 22.76 -17.19 6.51
C MET A 1 21.52 -16.32 6.70
N ALA A 2 20.63 -16.63 7.67
CA ALA A 2 19.42 -15.84 7.95
C ALA A 2 19.65 -14.33 8.15
N MET A 3 20.67 -13.92 8.93
CA MET A 3 20.99 -12.50 9.13
C MET A 3 21.36 -11.77 7.82
N LYS A 4 22.14 -12.41 6.93
CA LYS A 4 22.50 -11.83 5.63
C LYS A 4 21.28 -11.69 4.72
N PHE A 5 20.41 -12.69 4.74
CA PHE A 5 19.16 -12.67 3.98
C PHE A 5 18.24 -11.53 4.43
N ILE A 6 18.02 -11.37 5.73
CA ILE A 6 17.21 -10.28 6.29
C ILE A 6 17.83 -8.91 6.02
N ALA A 7 19.15 -8.78 6.12
CA ALA A 7 19.84 -7.54 5.78
C ALA A 7 19.63 -7.14 4.30
N LEU A 8 19.64 -8.12 3.39
CA LEU A 8 19.35 -7.88 1.97
C LEU A 8 17.88 -7.46 1.75
N LEU A 9 16.93 -8.12 2.41
CA LEU A 9 15.51 -7.75 2.34
C LEU A 9 15.25 -6.34 2.88
N ASN A 10 15.79 -6.01 4.05
CA ASN A 10 15.67 -4.69 4.66
C ASN A 10 16.25 -3.60 3.75
N LYS A 11 17.40 -3.86 3.12
CA LYS A 11 18.02 -2.93 2.17
C LYS A 11 17.20 -2.77 0.88
N GLN A 12 16.67 -3.86 0.33
CA GLN A 12 15.97 -3.85 -0.96
C GLN A 12 14.58 -3.23 -0.86
N PHE A 13 13.87 -3.46 0.23
CA PHE A 13 12.49 -3.03 0.42
C PHE A 13 12.35 -1.85 1.40
N GLU A 14 13.47 -1.29 1.86
CA GLU A 14 13.51 -0.19 2.84
C GLU A 14 12.70 -0.51 4.12
N LEU A 15 12.83 -1.76 4.60
CA LEU A 15 12.14 -2.28 5.78
C LEU A 15 13.10 -2.47 6.97
N THR A 16 12.51 -2.64 8.16
CA THR A 16 13.24 -2.99 9.39
C THR A 16 12.67 -4.29 9.97
N LEU A 17 12.85 -5.39 9.25
CA LEU A 17 12.40 -6.71 9.67
C LEU A 17 13.39 -7.34 10.68
N PRO A 18 12.90 -7.97 11.77
CA PRO A 18 13.73 -8.74 12.68
C PRO A 18 14.12 -10.09 12.07
N VAL A 19 15.24 -10.67 12.52
CA VAL A 19 15.71 -11.97 12.01
C VAL A 19 14.77 -13.13 12.36
N SER A 20 13.93 -12.96 13.38
CA SER A 20 12.95 -13.97 13.81
C SER A 20 11.99 -14.37 12.69
N ILE A 21 11.68 -13.45 11.77
CA ILE A 21 10.77 -13.71 10.63
C ILE A 21 11.20 -14.92 9.79
N VAL A 22 12.50 -15.19 9.65
CA VAL A 22 12.99 -16.36 8.91
C VAL A 22 12.63 -17.68 9.60
N PHE A 23 12.53 -17.66 10.92
CA PHE A 23 12.19 -18.83 11.73
C PHE A 23 10.69 -18.95 11.96
N ASP A 24 10.00 -17.82 12.14
CA ASP A 24 8.55 -17.77 12.32
C ASP A 24 7.81 -18.12 11.02
N TYR A 25 8.41 -17.77 9.86
CA TYR A 25 7.86 -18.01 8.52
C TYR A 25 8.92 -18.64 7.60
N PRO A 26 9.30 -19.92 7.78
CA PRO A 26 10.44 -20.53 7.10
C PRO A 26 10.15 -20.95 5.64
N THR A 27 9.33 -20.17 4.92
CA THR A 27 8.98 -20.39 3.52
C THR A 27 9.00 -19.06 2.77
N ILE A 28 9.29 -19.12 1.46
CA ILE A 28 9.24 -17.95 0.58
C ILE A 28 7.85 -17.29 0.64
N GLN A 29 6.79 -18.09 0.63
CA GLN A 29 5.41 -17.59 0.71
C GLN A 29 5.12 -16.88 2.04
N GLY A 30 5.54 -17.44 3.17
CA GLY A 30 5.33 -16.83 4.49
C GLY A 30 6.07 -15.50 4.64
N ILE A 31 7.35 -15.46 4.23
CA ILE A 31 8.14 -14.23 4.24
C ILE A 31 7.55 -13.18 3.29
N ALA A 32 7.14 -13.59 2.09
CA ALA A 32 6.49 -12.69 1.13
C ALA A 32 5.22 -12.08 1.71
N HIS A 33 4.39 -12.87 2.39
CA HIS A 33 3.17 -12.37 3.05
C HIS A 33 3.47 -11.31 4.11
N VAL A 34 4.49 -11.54 4.96
CA VAL A 34 4.93 -10.56 5.97
C VAL A 34 5.41 -9.26 5.30
N ILE A 35 6.22 -9.36 4.25
CA ILE A 35 6.73 -8.20 3.50
C ILE A 35 5.57 -7.41 2.89
N THR A 36 4.65 -8.08 2.18
CA THR A 36 3.49 -7.43 1.55
C THR A 36 2.63 -6.69 2.56
N ASN A 37 2.42 -7.24 3.76
CA ASN A 37 1.64 -6.57 4.80
C ASN A 37 2.41 -5.45 5.51
N SER A 38 3.74 -5.48 5.47
CA SER A 38 4.60 -4.43 6.04
C SER A 38 4.76 -3.23 5.12
N ILE A 39 4.64 -3.45 3.80
CA ILE A 39 4.67 -2.41 2.78
C ILE A 39 3.25 -1.87 2.61
N LYS A 40 2.99 -0.66 3.10
CA LYS A 40 1.80 0.08 2.67
C LYS A 40 2.00 0.44 1.19
N PRO A 41 1.00 0.24 0.30
CA PRO A 41 1.11 0.71 -1.06
C PRO A 41 1.29 2.24 -1.03
N ASN A 42 2.51 2.68 -1.29
CA ASN A 42 2.83 4.09 -1.37
C ASN A 42 2.11 4.65 -2.59
N GLY A 43 1.24 5.63 -2.36
CA GLY A 43 0.55 6.32 -3.42
C GLY A 43 -0.77 5.69 -3.87
N VAL A 44 -1.33 4.70 -3.18
CA VAL A 44 -2.72 4.28 -3.43
C VAL A 44 -3.51 4.37 -2.13
N VAL A 45 -4.41 5.35 -2.04
CA VAL A 45 -5.32 5.52 -0.90
C VAL A 45 -6.70 5.05 -1.31
N HIS A 46 -7.24 4.14 -0.50
CA HIS A 46 -8.62 3.72 -0.66
C HIS A 46 -9.53 4.71 0.08
N VAL A 47 -10.43 5.36 -0.64
CA VAL A 47 -11.25 6.46 -0.11
C VAL A 47 -12.56 5.92 0.44
N SER A 48 -13.19 5.00 -0.28
CA SER A 48 -14.41 4.33 0.16
C SER A 48 -14.46 2.91 -0.42
N PRO A 49 -14.17 1.89 0.40
CA PRO A 49 -14.30 0.50 -0.02
C PRO A 49 -15.75 0.13 -0.30
N ALA A 50 -16.04 -0.23 -1.53
CA ALA A 50 -17.30 -0.89 -1.88
C ALA A 50 -17.02 -2.12 -2.77
N GLU A 51 -17.30 -3.30 -2.23
CA GLU A 51 -17.17 -4.53 -3.01
C GLU A 51 -18.21 -4.55 -4.14
N ASN A 52 -17.79 -5.07 -5.30
CA ASN A 52 -18.66 -5.29 -6.47
C ASN A 52 -19.18 -4.01 -7.17
N ARG A 53 -18.55 -2.85 -6.93
CA ARG A 53 -18.83 -1.61 -7.68
C ARG A 53 -17.74 -1.32 -8.71
N GLN A 54 -18.10 -0.58 -9.76
CA GLN A 54 -17.12 -0.12 -10.73
C GLN A 54 -16.12 0.82 -10.05
N LYS A 55 -14.84 0.68 -10.40
CA LYS A 55 -13.75 1.48 -9.81
C LYS A 55 -13.62 2.83 -10.48
N ILE A 56 -13.45 3.88 -9.69
CA ILE A 56 -13.07 5.22 -10.16
C ILE A 56 -11.74 5.62 -9.50
N TRP A 57 -10.85 6.18 -10.32
CA TRP A 57 -9.50 6.58 -9.91
C TRP A 57 -9.35 8.10 -9.92
N PHE A 58 -8.97 8.65 -8.78
CA PHE A 58 -8.55 10.03 -8.63
C PHE A 58 -7.02 10.12 -8.70
N ILE A 59 -6.50 10.93 -9.61
CA ILE A 59 -5.06 11.22 -9.71
C ILE A 59 -4.87 12.66 -9.23
N HIS A 60 -4.08 12.89 -8.17
CA HIS A 60 -3.88 14.25 -7.68
C HIS A 60 -3.12 15.12 -8.67
N PRO A 61 -3.50 16.40 -8.80
CA PRO A 61 -2.62 17.41 -9.38
C PRO A 61 -1.39 17.65 -8.47
N ALA A 62 -0.44 18.46 -8.92
CA ALA A 62 0.88 18.70 -8.29
C ALA A 62 0.89 19.12 -6.79
N GLY A 63 -0.27 19.26 -6.13
CA GLY A 63 -0.44 19.57 -4.70
C GLY A 63 -0.72 18.36 -3.78
N GLY A 64 -0.77 17.13 -4.29
CA GLY A 64 -0.56 15.91 -3.47
C GLY A 64 -1.71 15.41 -2.57
N ALA A 65 -2.92 16.00 -2.56
CA ALA A 65 -4.02 15.48 -1.73
C ALA A 65 -5.44 15.58 -2.35
N LEU A 66 -6.34 14.72 -1.86
CA LEU A 66 -7.77 14.50 -2.24
C LEU A 66 -8.66 15.72 -2.05
N TRP A 67 -8.12 16.82 -1.56
CA TRP A 67 -8.90 18.00 -1.21
C TRP A 67 -9.65 18.54 -2.43
N CYS A 68 -9.04 18.50 -3.63
CA CYS A 68 -9.66 18.94 -4.87
C CYS A 68 -10.86 18.09 -5.31
N TYR A 69 -11.00 16.88 -4.79
CA TYR A 69 -12.06 15.93 -5.17
C TYR A 69 -12.94 15.52 -4.01
N LYS A 70 -12.80 16.15 -2.83
CA LYS A 70 -13.45 15.69 -1.60
C LYS A 70 -14.98 15.66 -1.72
N GLU A 71 -15.58 16.74 -2.24
CA GLU A 71 -17.04 16.78 -2.44
C GLU A 71 -17.49 15.80 -3.52
N MET A 72 -16.75 15.70 -4.63
CA MET A 72 -17.10 14.79 -5.72
C MET A 72 -16.94 13.31 -5.33
N ALA A 73 -15.91 12.98 -4.56
CA ALA A 73 -15.68 11.63 -4.04
C ALA A 73 -16.75 11.21 -3.02
N ALA A 74 -17.33 12.17 -2.29
CA ALA A 74 -18.42 11.90 -1.36
C ALA A 74 -19.70 11.46 -2.09
N GLU A 75 -20.06 12.14 -3.18
CA GLU A 75 -21.22 11.77 -3.99
C GLU A 75 -21.00 10.46 -4.78
N LEU A 76 -19.81 10.28 -5.34
CA LEU A 76 -19.52 9.11 -6.18
C LEU A 76 -19.33 7.82 -5.39
N ASN A 77 -18.98 7.88 -4.11
CA ASN A 77 -18.78 6.68 -3.31
C ASN A 77 -20.07 5.86 -3.08
N GLU A 78 -21.24 6.47 -3.28
CA GLU A 78 -22.52 5.77 -3.17
C GLU A 78 -22.74 4.80 -4.34
N MET A 79 -22.06 5.04 -5.46
CA MET A 79 -22.22 4.29 -6.72
C MET A 79 -20.96 3.55 -7.15
N PHE A 80 -19.77 4.00 -6.73
CA PHE A 80 -18.48 3.51 -7.21
C PHE A 80 -17.53 3.16 -6.06
N ASP A 81 -16.58 2.28 -6.35
CA ASP A 81 -15.45 1.97 -5.48
C ASP A 81 -14.36 3.02 -5.74
N VAL A 82 -14.11 3.89 -4.76
CA VAL A 82 -13.31 5.13 -4.97
C VAL A 82 -11.88 4.93 -4.52
N TRP A 83 -10.96 5.05 -5.48
CA TRP A 83 -9.53 4.91 -5.30
C TRP A 83 -8.81 6.22 -5.62
N GLU A 84 -7.70 6.45 -4.93
CA GLU A 84 -6.92 7.66 -5.07
C GLU A 84 -5.44 7.32 -5.25
N LEU A 85 -4.78 7.97 -6.20
CA LEU A 85 -3.36 7.84 -6.49
C LEU A 85 -2.60 9.09 -6.00
N LYS A 86 -1.73 8.93 -5.01
CA LYS A 86 -0.77 9.97 -4.57
C LYS A 86 0.60 9.78 -5.18
N VAL A 87 1.25 10.88 -5.49
CA VAL A 87 2.70 10.90 -5.74
C VAL A 87 3.42 10.64 -4.42
N ARG A 88 4.53 9.88 -4.47
CA ARG A 88 5.37 9.58 -3.31
C ARG A 88 5.83 10.89 -2.67
N ASP A 89 5.48 11.10 -1.39
CA ASP A 89 6.09 12.17 -0.59
C ASP A 89 7.61 11.93 -0.64
N SER A 90 8.34 12.92 -1.18
CA SER A 90 9.78 12.84 -1.44
C SER A 90 10.61 12.95 -0.17
#